data_AF-A0A2R6A6G6-F1
#
_entry.id   AF-A0A2R6A6G6-F1
#
_cell.length_a   1.000
_cell.length_b   1.000
_cell.length_c   1.000
_cell.angle_alpha   90.00
_cell.angle_beta   90.00
_cell.angle_gamma   90.00
#
_symmetry.space_group_name_H-M   'P 1'
#
loop_
_entity.id
_entity.type
_entity.pdbx_description
1 polymer ?
#
loop_
_entity_poly.entity_id
_entity_poly.type
_entity_poly.pdbx_seq_one_letter_code
_entity_poly.pdbx_strand_id
1 'polypeptide(L)' 'MITHNGAKIMKLKDYGLENGCQANLLVFEEKSVHEIFRNMARPKHVLRLGVPLLTSTTKTRFHQPHNLAS' A
#
# COMPACT_ATOMS: atom_id res chain seq x y z
N MET A 1 2.50 11.64 11.54
CA MET A 1 2.74 11.24 12.95
C MET A 1 3.15 9.77 13.08
N ILE A 2 2.47 8.82 12.43
CA ILE A 2 2.77 7.38 12.55
C ILE A 2 4.00 6.87 11.75
N THR A 3 4.54 7.69 10.84
CA THR A 3 5.69 7.36 9.99
C THR A 3 7.00 7.92 10.55
N HIS A 4 7.36 9.16 10.20
CA HIS A 4 8.64 9.78 10.58
C HIS A 4 8.92 9.79 12.09
N ASN A 5 7.91 9.98 12.95
CA ASN A 5 8.15 9.98 14.40
C ASN A 5 8.52 8.58 14.90
N GLY A 6 7.88 7.54 14.38
CA GLY A 6 8.23 6.15 14.70
C GLY A 6 9.65 5.84 14.26
N ALA A 7 10.01 6.22 13.03
CA ALA A 7 11.36 6.06 12.51
C ALA A 7 12.41 6.81 13.35
N LYS A 8 12.10 8.03 13.79
CA LYS A 8 12.97 8.85 14.65
C LYS A 8 13.20 8.18 16.01
N ILE A 9 12.16 7.67 16.66
CA ILE A 9 12.26 6.96 17.95
C ILE A 9 13.14 5.71 17.80
N MET A 10 12.95 4.97 16.69
CA MET A 10 13.74 3.78 16.38
C MET A 10 15.15 4.09 15.85
N LYS A 11 15.51 5.36 15.68
CA LYS A 11 16.80 5.82 15.14
C LYS A 11 17.13 5.22 13.76
N LEU A 12 16.11 5.03 12.91
CA LEU A 12 16.34 4.61 11.53
C LEU A 12 17.07 5.71 10.77
N LYS A 13 18.17 5.36 10.08
CA LYS A 13 19.04 6.34 9.41
C LYS A 13 18.67 6.56 7.94
N ASP A 14 17.96 5.61 7.35
CA ASP A 14 17.67 5.48 5.92
C ASP A 14 16.16 5.36 5.66
N TYR A 15 15.36 5.99 6.53
CA TYR A 15 13.90 6.03 6.45
C TYR A 15 13.42 7.34 5.85
N GLY A 16 12.64 7.23 4.77
CA GLY A 16 12.06 8.37 4.09
C GLY A 16 11.90 8.09 2.59
N LEU A 17 11.60 9.14 1.82
CA LEU A 17 11.49 9.08 0.36
C LEU A 17 12.56 9.92 -0.34
N GLU A 18 13.51 10.44 0.43
CA GLU A 18 14.63 11.25 -0.05
C GLU A 18 15.68 10.38 -0.75
N ASN A 19 16.41 10.99 -1.70
CA ASN A 19 17.51 10.32 -2.40
C ASN A 19 18.55 9.77 -1.41
N GLY A 20 18.96 8.52 -1.60
CA GLY A 20 19.90 7.82 -0.73
C GLY A 20 19.24 7.01 0.39
N CYS A 21 17.95 7.19 0.66
CA CYS A 21 17.20 6.29 1.54
C CYS A 21 16.95 4.93 0.88
N GLN A 22 16.69 3.90 1.70
CA GLN A 22 16.26 2.61 1.17
C GLN A 22 14.89 2.74 0.48
N ALA A 23 14.70 2.02 -0.62
CA ALA A 23 13.43 1.97 -1.35
C ALA A 23 12.39 1.07 -0.64
N ASN A 24 12.06 1.44 0.60
CA ASN A 24 11.01 0.85 1.43
C ASN A 24 9.82 1.82 1.46
N LEU A 25 8.77 1.57 0.67
CA LEU A 25 7.65 2.48 0.56
C LEU A 25 6.31 1.77 0.35
N LEU A 26 5.25 2.49 0.67
CA LEU A 26 3.86 2.09 0.44
C LEU A 26 3.27 2.95 -0.66
N VAL A 27 2.54 2.34 -1.59
CA VAL A 27 1.81 3.04 -2.64
C VAL A 27 0.32 2.87 -2.39
N PHE A 28 -0.40 3.98 -2.30
CA PHE A 28 -1.85 4.03 -2.11
C PHE A 28 -2.52 4.55 -3.39
N GLU A 29 -3.82 4.27 -3.57
CA GLU A 29 -4.60 4.82 -4.70
C GLU A 29 -5.14 6.23 -4.40
N GLU A 30 -5.33 6.50 -3.12
CA GLU A 30 -5.80 7.76 -2.56
C GLU A 30 -4.81 8.89 -2.82
N LYS A 31 -5.31 10.10 -3.04
CA LYS A 31 -4.50 11.24 -3.46
C LYS A 31 -3.89 11.99 -2.30
N SER A 32 -4.32 11.70 -1.08
CA SER A 32 -3.83 12.38 0.12
C SER A 32 -3.83 11.46 1.33
N VAL A 33 -2.96 11.79 2.29
CA VAL A 33 -2.90 11.12 3.59
C VAL A 33 -4.24 11.20 4.34
N HIS A 34 -4.97 12.31 4.19
CA HIS A 34 -6.28 12.46 4.82
C HIS A 34 -7.29 11.45 4.30
N GLU A 35 -7.35 11.25 2.97
CA GLU A 35 -8.23 10.24 2.36
C GLU A 35 -7.86 8.81 2.79
N ILE A 36 -6.56 8.50 2.89
CA ILE A 36 -6.08 7.19 3.36
C ILE A 36 -6.67 6.86 4.73
N PHE A 37 -6.60 7.79 5.68
CA PHE A 37 -7.15 7.58 7.01
C PHE A 37 -8.67 7.56 7.03
N ARG A 38 -9.33 8.51 6.33
CA ARG A 38 -10.79 8.60 6.27
C ARG A 38 -11.43 7.30 5.75
N ASN A 39 -10.82 6.70 4.73
CA ASN A 39 -11.35 5.51 4.07
C ASN A 39 -10.82 4.19 4.64
N MET A 40 -9.92 4.26 5.65
CA MET A 40 -9.15 3.10 6.12
C MET A 40 -8.48 2.33 4.94
N ALA A 41 -7.93 3.10 4.01
CA ALA A 41 -7.37 2.57 2.78
C ALA A 41 -6.23 1.59 3.04
N ARG A 42 -6.16 0.55 2.21
CA ARG A 42 -5.05 -0.40 2.21
C ARG A 42 -4.05 -0.01 1.13
N PRO A 43 -2.73 -0.19 1.36
CA PRO A 43 -1.75 0.05 0.32
C PRO A 43 -1.97 -0.90 -0.85
N LYS A 44 -1.92 -0.37 -2.08
CA LYS A 44 -1.96 -1.14 -3.32
C LYS A 44 -0.66 -1.90 -3.53
N HIS A 45 0.47 -1.27 -3.21
CA HIS A 45 1.78 -1.89 -3.27
C HIS A 45 2.56 -1.65 -1.97
N VAL A 46 3.31 -2.67 -1.56
CA VAL A 46 4.32 -2.61 -0.50
C VAL A 46 5.65 -2.97 -1.14
N LEU A 47 6.61 -2.04 -1.11
CA LEU A 47 7.95 -2.26 -1.62
C LEU A 47 8.93 -2.35 -0.45
N ARG A 48 9.86 -3.31 -0.55
CA ARG A 48 10.98 -3.47 0.38
C ARG A 48 12.27 -3.62 -0.42
N LEU A 49 13.25 -2.77 -0.16
CA LEU A 49 14.53 -2.73 -0.89
C LEU A 49 14.33 -2.66 -2.42
N GLY A 50 13.31 -1.92 -2.87
CA GLY A 50 12.96 -1.78 -4.28
C GLY A 50 12.21 -2.97 -4.88
N VAL A 51 11.99 -4.04 -4.12
CA VAL A 51 11.26 -5.24 -4.57
C VAL A 51 9.80 -5.19 -4.09
N PRO A 52 8.81 -5.43 -4.97
CA PRO A 52 7.42 -5.56 -4.55
C PRO A 52 7.24 -6.78 -3.63
N LEU A 53 6.91 -6.55 -2.36
CA LEU A 53 6.56 -7.60 -1.40
C LEU A 53 5.08 -7.98 -1.51
N LEU A 54 4.23 -6.98 -1.75
CA LEU A 54 2.80 -7.16 -1.93
C LEU A 54 2.31 -6.27 -3.06
N THR A 55 1.47 -6.84 -3.92
CA THR A 55 0.65 -6.10 -4.88
C THR A 55 -0.79 -6.59 -4.76
N SER A 56 -1.68 -5.72 -4.30
CA SER A 56 -3.10 -6.02 -4.24
C SER A 56 -3.67 -6.01 -5.66
N THR A 57 -4.32 -7.12 -6.05
CA THR A 57 -4.99 -7.22 -7.35
C THR A 57 -6.48 -7.42 -7.12
N THR A 58 -7.30 -6.55 -7.71
CA THR A 58 -8.74 -6.73 -7.75
C THR A 58 -9.06 -7.61 -8.96
N LYS A 59 -9.54 -8.83 -8.72
CA LYS A 59 -10.04 -9.71 -9.79
C LYS A 59 -11.56 -9.62 -9.83
N THR A 60 -12.10 -9.01 -10.87
CA THR A 60 -13.55 -9.06 -11.15
C THR A 60 -13.88 -10.44 -11.72
N ARG A 61 -14.74 -11.20 -11.04
CA ARG A 61 -15.32 -12.43 -11.60
C ARG A 61 -16.73 -12.12 -12.08
N PHE A 62 -17.00 -12.35 -13.36
CA PHE A 62 -18.37 -12.34 -13.87
C PHE A 62 -19.07 -13.58 -13.34
N HIS A 63 -20.14 -13.39 -12.57
CA HIS A 63 -21.00 -14.49 -12.16
C HIS A 63 -21.86 -14.90 -13.35
N GLN A 64 -21.61 -16.07 -13.93
CA GLN A 64 -22.55 -16.71 -14.85
C GLN A 64 -23.61 -17.42 -14.00
N PRO A 65 -24.88 -16.97 -14.00
CA PRO A 65 -25.95 -17.78 -13.43
C PRO A 65 -26.06 -19.06 -14.28
N HIS A 66 -25.94 -20.22 -13.62
CA HIS A 66 -26.24 -21.50 -14.26
C HIS A 66 -27.69 -21.46 -14.76
N ASN A 67 -27.88 -21.64 -16.07
CA ASN A 67 -29.19 -21.94 -16.64
C ASN A 67 -29.70 -23.25 -16.01
N LEU A 68 -30.61 -23.14 -15.06
CA LEU A 68 -31.56 -24.22 -14.74
C LEU A 68 -32.53 -24.29 -15.91
N ALA A 69 -32.09 -24.89 -17.01
CA ALA A 69 -32.99 -25.32 -18.07
C ALA A 69 -33.71 -26.57 -17.55
N SER A 70 -34.97 -26.34 -17.19
CA SER A 70 -36.08 -27.27 -17.00
C SER A 70 -36.19 -28.34 -18.08
#